data_AF-A0A9D6U473-F1
#
_entry.id   AF-A0A9D6U473-F1
#
_cell.length_a   1.000
_cell.length_b   1.000
_cell.length_c   1.000
_cell.angle_alpha   90.00
_cell.angle_beta   90.00
_cell.angle_gamma   90.00
#
_symmetry.space_group_name_H-M   'P 1'
#
loop_
_entity.id
_entity.type
_entity.pdbx_description
1 polymer ?
#
loop_
_entity_poly.entity_id
_entity_poly.type
_entity_poly.pdbx_seq_one_letter_code
_entity_poly.pdbx_strand_id
1 'polypeptide(L)' 'MTTVRKLELKPYSVTDLAKIYGVCNRTFKKWVKDIKEVGPKKGRYYSIPQVKIIFENMKVPTQIIIETGTQKSELDLV' A
#
# COMPACT_ATOMS: atom_id res chain seq x y z
N MET A 1 9.30 -1.32 -22.69
CA MET A 1 8.87 -2.58 -22.05
C MET A 1 8.16 -2.23 -20.75
N THR A 2 6.86 -2.52 -20.62
CA THR A 2 6.10 -2.20 -19.39
C THR A 2 6.23 -3.35 -18.39
N THR A 3 6.78 -3.08 -17.21
CA THR A 3 6.90 -4.09 -16.14
C THR A 3 5.55 -4.22 -15.42
N VAL A 4 4.81 -5.31 -15.70
CA VAL A 4 3.54 -5.59 -15.03
C VAL A 4 3.82 -6.28 -13.69
N ARG A 5 3.56 -5.58 -12.57
CA ARG A 5 3.57 -6.20 -11.24
C ARG A 5 2.22 -6.85 -10.98
N LYS A 6 2.20 -8.18 -10.87
CA LYS A 6 1.01 -8.94 -10.48
C LYS A 6 0.98 -9.12 -8.96
N LEU A 7 -0.11 -8.67 -8.33
CA LEU A 7 -0.41 -8.97 -6.93
C LEU A 7 -1.50 -10.03 -6.90
N GLU A 8 -1.21 -11.19 -6.30
CA GLU A 8 -2.16 -12.29 -6.20
C GLU A 8 -3.16 -12.07 -5.07
N LEU A 9 -4.44 -12.37 -5.30
CA LEU A 9 -5.43 -12.37 -4.24
C LEU A 9 -5.47 -13.75 -3.55
N LYS A 10 -4.84 -13.86 -2.39
CA LYS A 10 -4.77 -15.07 -1.56
C LYS A 10 -4.78 -14.73 -0.07
N PRO A 11 -4.90 -15.71 0.84
CA PRO A 11 -4.76 -15.43 2.27
C PRO A 11 -3.39 -14.86 2.58
N TYR A 12 -3.36 -13.76 3.33
CA TYR A 12 -2.12 -13.11 3.74
C TYR A 12 -2.05 -12.96 5.25
N SER A 13 -0.86 -13.12 5.81
CA SER A 13 -0.63 -12.74 7.21
C SER A 13 -0.55 -11.22 7.33
N VAL A 14 -0.65 -10.72 8.57
CA VAL A 14 -0.37 -9.31 8.87
C VAL A 14 1.01 -8.90 8.37
N THR A 15 2.01 -9.77 8.50
CA THR A 15 3.38 -9.48 8.07
C THR A 15 3.50 -9.38 6.56
N ASP A 16 2.79 -10.23 5.81
CA ASP A 16 2.83 -10.19 4.34
C ASP A 16 2.19 -8.91 3.82
N LEU A 17 1.03 -8.54 4.37
CA LEU A 17 0.36 -7.29 4.00
C LEU A 17 1.20 -6.08 4.40
N ALA A 18 1.76 -6.05 5.61
CA ALA A 18 2.62 -4.96 6.05
C ALA A 18 3.82 -4.78 5.10
N LYS A 19 4.43 -5.88 4.62
CA LYS A 19 5.48 -5.84 3.59
C LYS A 19 4.99 -5.29 2.26
N ILE A 20 3.80 -5.70 1.79
CA ILE A 20 3.19 -5.17 0.56
C ILE A 20 3.02 -3.65 0.66
N TYR A 21 2.56 -3.16 1.81
CA TYR A 21 2.35 -1.73 2.08
C TYR A 21 3.62 -0.97 2.52
N GLY A 22 4.77 -1.65 2.64
CA GLY A 22 6.03 -1.00 3.04
C GLY A 22 6.03 -0.44 4.47
N VAL A 23 5.21 -0.99 5.37
CA VAL A 23 5.08 -0.51 6.76
C VAL A 23 5.35 -1.63 7.77
N CYS A 24 5.52 -1.27 9.05
CA CYS A 24 5.63 -2.26 10.11
C CYS A 24 4.26 -2.85 10.51
N ASN A 25 4.27 -4.04 11.12
CA ASN A 25 3.05 -4.73 11.56
C ASN A 25 2.15 -3.89 12.47
N ARG A 26 2.74 -3.04 13.32
CA ARG A 26 1.98 -2.19 14.25
C ARG A 26 1.16 -1.15 13.49
N THR A 27 1.77 -0.48 12.52
CA THR A 27 1.10 0.51 11.66
C THR A 27 0.01 -0.15 10.84
N PHE A 28 0.33 -1.27 10.18
CA PHE A 28 -0.65 -1.98 9.36
C PHE A 28 -1.89 -2.43 10.16
N LYS A 29 -1.68 -2.98 11.38
CA LYS A 29 -2.80 -3.37 12.26
C LYS A 29 -3.68 -2.18 12.65
N LYS A 30 -3.12 -0.99 12.85
CA LYS A 30 -3.90 0.22 13.16
C LYS A 30 -4.78 0.60 11.97
N TRP A 31 -4.22 0.65 10.77
CA TRP A 31 -4.98 0.98 9.56
C TRP A 31 -6.13 0.02 9.30
N VAL A 32 -5.89 -1.29 9.40
CA VAL A 32 -6.94 -2.29 9.20
C VAL A 32 -8.01 -2.24 10.29
N LYS A 33 -7.65 -1.84 11.52
CA LYS A 33 -8.62 -1.72 12.63
C LYS A 33 -9.70 -0.69 12.35
N ASP A 34 -9.39 0.34 11.57
CA ASP A 34 -10.33 1.42 11.24
C ASP A 34 -11.31 1.03 10.11
N ILE A 35 -11.09 -0.11 9.43
CA ILE A 35 -11.93 -0.63 8.36
C ILE A 35 -12.92 -1.65 8.94
N LYS A 36 -14.16 -1.22 9.20
CA LYS A 36 -15.19 -2.04 9.88
C LYS A 36 -15.59 -3.26 9.04
N GLU A 37 -15.56 -3.14 7.72
CA GLU A 37 -15.99 -4.16 6.75
C GLU A 37 -15.09 -5.41 6.76
N VAL A 38 -13.82 -5.27 7.17
CA VAL A 38 -12.88 -6.40 7.27
C VAL A 38 -13.33 -7.41 8.32
N GLY A 39 -14.01 -6.94 9.36
CA GLY A 39 -14.43 -7.77 10.49
C GLY A 39 -13.25 -8.33 11.30
N PRO A 40 -13.53 -9.24 12.26
CA PRO A 40 -12.51 -9.76 13.16
C PRO A 40 -11.55 -10.71 12.43
N LYS A 41 -10.26 -10.58 12.72
CA LYS A 41 -9.25 -11.51 12.22
C LYS A 41 -9.39 -12.86 12.95
N LYS A 42 -9.70 -13.93 12.21
CA LYS A 42 -9.76 -15.30 12.75
C LYS A 42 -8.44 -16.02 12.44
N GLY A 43 -7.53 -16.06 13.41
CA GLY A 43 -6.25 -16.76 13.30
C GLY A 43 -5.08 -15.92 12.78
N ARG A 44 -4.08 -16.57 12.18
CA ARG A 44 -2.82 -15.92 11.75
C ARG A 44 -2.97 -15.11 10.46
N TYR A 45 -3.87 -15.54 9.57
CA TYR A 45 -4.07 -14.98 8.23
C TYR A 45 -5.41 -14.23 8.15
N TYR A 46 -5.47 -13.25 7.25
CA TYR A 46 -6.71 -12.72 6.73
C TYR A 46 -7.20 -13.64 5.60
N SER A 47 -8.50 -13.90 5.57
CA SER A 47 -9.11 -14.69 4.49
C SER A 47 -9.11 -13.90 3.18
N ILE A 48 -9.33 -14.59 2.06
CA ILE A 48 -9.41 -13.98 0.72
C ILE A 48 -10.41 -12.80 0.68
N PRO A 49 -11.65 -12.92 1.23
CA PRO A 49 -12.57 -11.78 1.29
C PRO A 49 -12.03 -10.60 2.10
N GLN A 50 -11.36 -10.86 3.22
CA GLN A 50 -10.79 -9.80 4.06
C GLN A 50 -9.66 -9.05 3.34
N VAL A 51 -8.78 -9.79 2.67
CA VAL A 51 -7.70 -9.21 1.86
C VAL A 51 -8.27 -8.35 0.75
N LYS A 52 -9.34 -8.81 0.08
CA LYS A 52 -10.02 -8.04 -0.98
C LYS A 52 -10.52 -6.71 -0.44
N ILE A 53 -11.23 -6.72 0.69
CA ILE A 53 -11.76 -5.51 1.34
C ILE A 53 -10.63 -4.55 1.73
N ILE A 54 -9.52 -5.08 2.28
CA ILE A 54 -8.33 -4.28 2.64
C ILE A 54 -7.79 -3.57 1.39
N PHE A 55 -7.57 -4.29 0.29
CA PHE A 55 -7.04 -3.71 -0.94
C PHE A 55 -8.00 -2.70 -1.58
N GLU A 56 -9.31 -2.91 -1.49
CA GLU A 56 -10.31 -1.97 -2.01
C GLU A 56 -10.34 -0.65 -1.22
N ASN A 57 -10.22 -0.73 0.11
CA ASN A 57 -10.25 0.42 1.01
C ASN A 57 -8.93 1.21 1.00
N MET A 58 -7.80 0.53 1.16
CA MET A 58 -6.49 1.18 1.29
C MET A 58 -5.80 1.46 -0.04
N LYS A 59 -6.37 0.94 -1.14
CA LYS A 59 -5.72 0.84 -2.47
C LYS A 59 -4.43 0.03 -2.42
N VAL A 60 -3.89 -0.31 -3.59
CA VAL A 60 -2.62 -1.03 -3.70
C VAL A 60 -1.49 -0.02 -3.92
N PRO A 61 -0.38 -0.11 -3.18
CA PRO A 61 0.76 0.79 -3.37
C PRO A 61 1.28 0.74 -4.81
N THR A 62 1.51 1.91 -5.39
CA THR A 62 2.12 2.07 -6.72
C THR A 62 3.30 3.06 -6.64
N GLN A 63 4.18 3.01 -7.63
CA GLN A 63 5.26 3.98 -7.77
C GLN A 63 4.71 5.23 -8.45
N ILE A 64 5.01 6.41 -7.89
CA ILE A 64 4.71 7.71 -8.48
C ILE A 64 6.06 8.33 -8.86
N ILE A 65 6.21 8.76 -10.11
CA ILE A 65 7.37 9.51 -10.58
C ILE A 65 7.05 10.98 -10.42
N ILE A 66 7.90 11.73 -9.72
CA ILE A 66 7.74 13.17 -9.53
C ILE A 66 8.91 13.84 -10.24
N GLU A 67 8.62 14.62 -11.29
CA GLU A 67 9.61 15.42 -11.99
C GLU A 67 9.76 16.77 -11.28
N THR A 68 10.86 16.96 -10.58
CA THR A 68 11.18 18.26 -9.97
C THR A 68 11.93 19.11 -11.00
N GLY A 69 11.24 20.05 -11.64
CA GLY A 69 11.87 21.05 -12.49
C GLY A 69 12.68 22.05 -11.64
N THR A 70 14.00 22.03 -11.77
CA THR A 70 14.86 23.09 -11.20
C THR A 70 14.68 24.34 -12.06
N GLN A 71 13.90 25.31 -11.59
CA GLN A 71 13.91 26.64 -12.19
C GLN A 71 15.29 27.26 -11.91
N LYS A 72 16.13 27.37 -12.95
CA LYS A 72 17.36 28.15 -12.90
C LYS A 72 16.93 29.63 -12.96
N SER A 73 17.14 30.38 -11.88
CA SER A 73 16.83 31.81 -11.83
C SER A 73 17.67 32.58 -12.85
N GLU A 74 16.99 33.27 -13.76
CA GLU A 74 17.52 34.11 -14.83
C GLU A 74 17.99 35.47 -14.28
N LEU A 75 18.91 35.46 -13.31
CA LEU A 75 19.33 36.66 -12.57
C LEU A 75 20.86 36.84 -12.41
N ASP A 76 21.64 36.26 -13.32
CA ASP A 76 23.09 36.50 -13.43
C ASP A 76 23.48 37.09 -14.81
N LEU A 77 22.62 37.91 -15.41
CA LEU A 77 22.94 38.75 -16.57
C LEU A 77 22.47 40.19 -16.33
N VAL A 78 23.12 40.86 -15.38
CA VAL A 78 23.25 42.33 -15.36
C VAL A 78 24.70 42.65 -15.08
#